data_AF-A0A7I9WMY1-F1
#
_entry.id   AF-A0A7I9WMY1-F1
#
_cell.length_a   1.000
_cell.length_b   1.000
_cell.length_c   1.000
_cell.angle_alpha   90.00
_cell.angle_beta   90.00
_cell.angle_gamma   90.00
#
_symmetry.space_group_name_H-M   'P 1'
#
loop_
_entity.id
_entity.type
_entity.pdbx_description
1 polymer ?
#
loop_
_entity_poly.entity_id
_entity_poly.type
_entity_poly.pdbx_seq_one_letter_code
_entity_poly.pdbx_strand_id
1 'polypeptide(L)'
;MQAGPAADPGGFRSATRDDTVTDLGDDVAFVTPSGKTQCRTAADVFDGAMACLVELTDPPPPPAEVYGQWVGNWVDFDGAAAQIGSVHGDPGPFSEGTGSELPYGSSLRFGDYQCRTDPVALFCVNFARQTALQMSDAGVVPFGCLQNVTPPADVGIRYECR
;
A
#
# COMPACT_ATOMS: atom_id res chain seq x y z
N MET A 1 4.12 8.30 16.02
CA MET A 1 3.15 9.19 15.31
C MET A 1 1.98 9.45 16.23
N GLN A 2 1.58 10.72 16.44
CA GLN A 2 0.26 10.98 17.01
C GLN A 2 -0.79 10.64 15.95
N ALA A 3 -1.80 9.85 16.35
CA ALA A 3 -2.97 9.60 15.53
C ALA A 3 -3.74 10.92 15.41
N GLY A 4 -3.94 11.42 14.20
CA GLY A 4 -4.93 12.46 14.00
C GLY A 4 -6.34 11.88 14.04
N PRO A 5 -7.39 12.65 13.72
CA PRO A 5 -8.76 12.19 13.83
C PRO A 5 -8.97 10.82 13.17
N ALA A 6 -9.57 9.89 13.90
CA ALA A 6 -9.88 8.57 13.38
C ALA A 6 -11.06 8.67 12.41
N ALA A 7 -10.85 8.24 11.17
CA ALA A 7 -11.90 8.11 10.18
C ALA A 7 -12.70 6.83 10.39
N ASP A 8 -13.97 6.84 10.03
CA ASP A 8 -14.82 5.65 10.07
C ASP A 8 -14.43 4.68 8.94
N PRO A 9 -13.96 3.46 9.25
CA PRO A 9 -13.58 2.49 8.22
C PRO A 9 -14.74 2.11 7.29
N GLY A 10 -16.00 2.25 7.71
CA GLY A 10 -17.16 2.00 6.84
C GLY A 10 -17.17 2.87 5.58
N GLY A 11 -16.61 4.08 5.63
CA GLY A 11 -16.50 4.98 4.49
C GLY A 11 -15.43 4.60 3.45
N PHE A 12 -14.65 3.54 3.71
CA PHE A 12 -13.55 3.09 2.86
C PHE A 12 -13.77 1.68 2.31
N ARG A 13 -14.99 1.13 2.44
CA ARG A 13 -15.36 -0.24 1.99
C ARG A 13 -15.87 -0.28 0.56
N SER A 14 -15.48 0.69 -0.26
CA SER A 14 -15.90 0.75 -1.65
C SER A 14 -14.77 1.24 -2.54
N ALA A 15 -14.74 0.76 -3.78
CA ALA A 15 -13.92 1.32 -4.85
C ALA A 15 -14.81 1.80 -5.98
N THR A 16 -14.39 2.84 -6.70
CA THR A 16 -15.13 3.39 -7.83
C THR A 16 -14.28 3.36 -9.09
N ARG A 17 -14.86 2.85 -10.17
CA ARG A 17 -14.27 2.85 -11.52
C ARG A 17 -15.35 3.14 -12.56
N ASP A 18 -15.10 4.09 -13.45
CA ASP A 18 -16.02 4.42 -14.56
C ASP A 18 -17.48 4.59 -14.07
N ASP A 19 -17.64 5.37 -12.99
CA ASP A 19 -18.90 5.62 -12.26
C ASP A 19 -19.58 4.39 -11.62
N THR A 20 -18.96 3.22 -11.70
CA THR A 20 -19.41 1.99 -11.02
C THR A 20 -18.78 1.91 -9.64
N VAL A 21 -19.62 1.75 -8.62
CA VAL A 21 -19.19 1.57 -7.23
C VAL A 21 -19.25 0.09 -6.89
N THR A 22 -18.12 -0.49 -6.51
CA THR A 22 -18.00 -1.86 -6.00
C THR A 22 -17.90 -1.83 -4.48
N ASP A 23 -18.72 -2.63 -3.80
CA ASP A 23 -18.60 -2.92 -2.37
C ASP A 23 -17.47 -3.94 -2.15
N LEU A 24 -16.53 -3.61 -1.26
CA LEU A 24 -15.36 -4.42 -0.93
C LEU A 24 -15.58 -5.32 0.29
N GLY A 25 -16.76 -5.27 0.93
CA GLY A 25 -17.04 -6.02 2.14
C GLY A 25 -16.13 -5.60 3.29
N ASP A 26 -15.37 -6.55 3.84
CA ASP A 26 -14.48 -6.28 4.97
C ASP A 26 -13.15 -5.61 4.58
N ASP A 27 -12.83 -5.58 3.29
CA ASP A 27 -11.66 -4.89 2.77
C ASP A 27 -11.83 -3.37 2.77
N VAL A 28 -10.70 -2.67 2.74
CA VAL A 28 -10.65 -1.21 2.60
C VAL A 28 -9.91 -0.81 1.35
N ALA A 29 -10.31 0.31 0.75
CA ALA A 29 -9.56 1.02 -0.27
C ALA A 29 -9.58 2.52 0.03
N PHE A 30 -8.44 3.17 -0.13
CA PHE A 30 -8.33 4.62 0.02
C PHE A 30 -7.26 5.22 -0.88
N VAL A 31 -7.38 6.52 -1.12
CA VAL A 31 -6.39 7.31 -1.86
C VAL A 31 -5.96 8.52 -1.03
N THR A 32 -4.70 8.94 -1.15
CA THR A 32 -4.24 10.19 -0.55
C THR A 32 -4.85 11.39 -1.28
N PRO A 33 -5.03 12.56 -0.64
CA PRO A 33 -5.61 13.74 -1.31
C PRO A 33 -4.75 14.26 -2.48
N SER A 34 -3.47 13.90 -2.53
CA SER A 34 -2.60 14.17 -3.67
C SER A 34 -2.88 13.29 -4.89
N GLY A 35 -3.64 12.20 -4.74
CA GLY A 35 -3.81 11.15 -5.75
C GLY A 35 -2.61 10.22 -5.94
N LYS A 36 -1.45 10.55 -5.37
CA LYS A 36 -0.18 9.86 -5.63
C LYS A 36 -0.04 8.49 -4.97
N THR A 37 -0.86 8.19 -3.97
CA THR A 37 -0.82 6.89 -3.31
C THR A 37 -2.23 6.38 -3.10
N GLN A 38 -2.53 5.21 -3.68
CA GLN A 38 -3.75 4.47 -3.43
C GLN A 38 -3.38 3.15 -2.78
N CYS A 39 -4.10 2.79 -1.72
CA CYS A 39 -3.86 1.57 -0.96
C CYS A 39 -5.16 0.81 -0.80
N ARG A 40 -5.05 -0.50 -0.72
CA ARG A 40 -6.18 -1.37 -0.37
C ARG A 40 -5.74 -2.66 0.29
N THR A 41 -6.69 -3.34 0.91
CA THR A 41 -6.56 -4.76 1.27
C THR A 41 -7.33 -5.62 0.28
N ALA A 42 -6.95 -6.88 0.17
CA ALA A 42 -7.71 -7.91 -0.52
C ALA A 42 -7.57 -9.22 0.25
N ALA A 43 -8.58 -9.57 1.04
CA ALA A 43 -8.54 -10.74 1.91
C ALA A 43 -8.39 -12.06 1.11
N ASP A 44 -8.94 -12.09 -0.09
CA ASP A 44 -8.96 -13.23 -1.01
C ASP A 44 -7.71 -13.35 -1.91
N VAL A 45 -6.93 -12.27 -2.06
CA VAL A 45 -5.74 -12.24 -2.93
C VAL A 45 -4.43 -12.14 -2.14
N PHE A 46 -4.41 -11.42 -1.02
CA PHE A 46 -3.20 -11.12 -0.26
C PHE A 46 -3.20 -11.67 1.18
N ASP A 47 -4.07 -12.62 1.50
CA ASP A 47 -4.31 -13.08 2.88
C ASP A 47 -4.58 -11.89 3.85
N GLY A 48 -5.20 -10.83 3.34
CA GLY A 48 -5.51 -9.61 4.08
C GLY A 48 -4.36 -8.61 4.22
N ALA A 49 -3.20 -8.85 3.56
CA ALA A 49 -2.13 -7.87 3.50
C ALA A 49 -2.54 -6.63 2.68
N MET A 50 -1.86 -5.52 2.96
CA MET A 50 -2.10 -4.24 2.30
C MET A 50 -1.19 -4.12 1.07
N ALA A 51 -1.78 -3.75 -0.06
CA ALA A 51 -1.05 -3.34 -1.26
C ALA A 51 -1.28 -1.84 -1.52
N CYS A 52 -0.28 -1.16 -2.06
CA CYS A 52 -0.38 0.23 -2.49
C CYS A 52 0.25 0.43 -3.86
N LEU A 53 -0.36 1.27 -4.69
CA LEU A 53 0.29 1.88 -5.84
C LEU A 53 0.78 3.26 -5.41
N VAL A 54 2.09 3.49 -5.51
CA VAL A 54 2.76 4.74 -5.15
C VAL A 54 3.36 5.35 -6.41
N GLU A 55 3.01 6.58 -6.76
CA GLU A 55 3.61 7.31 -7.88
C GLU A 55 5.06 7.72 -7.56
N LEU A 56 6.00 6.77 -7.64
CA LEU A 56 7.41 7.02 -7.39
C LEU A 56 8.03 7.79 -8.57
N THR A 57 8.87 8.76 -8.23
CA THR A 57 9.65 9.52 -9.22
C THR A 57 10.79 8.68 -9.81
N ASP A 58 11.35 7.75 -9.01
CA ASP A 58 12.43 6.84 -9.40
C ASP A 58 12.12 5.42 -8.90
N PRO A 59 11.19 4.70 -9.56
CA PRO A 59 10.84 3.34 -9.18
C PRO A 59 11.99 2.35 -9.44
N PRO A 60 12.08 1.24 -8.69
CA PRO A 60 13.06 0.20 -8.98
C PRO A 60 12.90 -0.32 -10.41
N PRO A 61 14.01 -0.47 -11.16
CA PRO A 61 13.96 -1.04 -12.50
C PRO A 61 13.60 -2.53 -12.43
N PRO A 62 13.06 -3.11 -13.51
CA PRO A 62 12.81 -4.55 -13.56
C PRO A 62 14.10 -5.35 -13.35
N PRO A 63 14.06 -6.44 -12.55
CA PRO A 63 15.15 -7.41 -12.50
C PRO A 63 15.46 -7.99 -13.88
N ALA A 64 16.73 -8.36 -14.12
CA ALA A 64 17.22 -8.72 -15.45
C ALA A 64 16.49 -9.92 -16.12
N GLU A 65 15.96 -10.84 -15.32
CA GLU A 65 15.35 -12.09 -15.79
C GLU A 65 13.83 -12.12 -15.57
N VAL A 66 13.21 -10.97 -15.30
CA VAL A 66 11.78 -10.93 -15.00
C VAL A 66 10.94 -11.12 -16.28
N TYR A 67 9.96 -12.03 -16.23
CA TYR A 67 8.99 -12.25 -17.31
C TYR A 67 7.60 -11.79 -16.88
N GLY A 68 6.97 -10.92 -17.67
CA GLY A 68 5.64 -10.38 -17.41
C GLY A 68 5.61 -8.84 -17.39
N GLN A 69 4.49 -8.29 -16.93
CA GLN A 69 4.32 -6.83 -16.82
C GLN A 69 4.92 -6.34 -15.50
N TRP A 70 6.04 -5.63 -15.57
CA TRP A 70 6.69 -5.02 -14.41
C TRP A 70 5.94 -3.77 -13.93
N VAL A 71 5.66 -3.68 -12.63
CA VAL A 71 5.07 -2.50 -12.00
C VAL A 71 5.96 -2.03 -10.85
N GLY A 72 6.92 -1.16 -11.15
CA GLY A 72 7.88 -0.64 -10.16
C GLY A 72 7.25 0.18 -9.01
N ASN A 73 6.03 0.65 -9.21
CA ASN A 73 5.26 1.47 -8.26
C ASN A 73 4.36 0.66 -7.32
N TRP A 74 4.40 -0.67 -7.43
CA TRP A 74 3.63 -1.56 -6.58
C TRP A 74 4.35 -1.80 -5.26
N VAL A 75 3.63 -1.66 -4.15
CA VAL A 75 4.13 -1.88 -2.79
C VAL A 75 3.24 -2.87 -2.07
N ASP A 76 3.77 -4.04 -1.74
CA ASP A 76 3.09 -5.00 -0.86
C ASP A 76 3.64 -4.87 0.56
N PHE A 77 2.75 -4.85 1.56
CA PHE A 77 3.10 -4.75 2.97
C PHE A 77 2.23 -5.66 3.84
N ASP A 78 2.76 -6.82 4.22
CA ASP A 78 2.10 -7.81 5.09
C ASP A 78 2.32 -7.54 6.60
N GLY A 79 3.05 -6.47 6.92
CA GLY A 79 3.46 -6.11 8.28
C GLY A 79 4.80 -6.71 8.69
N ALA A 80 5.13 -7.95 8.32
CA ALA A 80 6.44 -8.54 8.63
C ALA A 80 7.50 -8.16 7.59
N ALA A 81 7.06 -7.83 6.38
CA ALA A 81 7.90 -7.52 5.25
C ALA A 81 7.21 -6.56 4.28
N ALA A 82 8.02 -5.91 3.45
CA ALA A 82 7.57 -5.05 2.36
C ALA A 82 8.29 -5.38 1.05
N GLN A 83 7.57 -5.32 -0.07
CA GLN A 83 8.12 -5.47 -1.42
C GLN A 83 7.82 -4.21 -2.22
N ILE A 84 8.76 -3.75 -3.03
CA ILE A 84 8.56 -2.61 -3.94
C ILE A 84 9.00 -3.03 -5.33
N GLY A 85 8.09 -2.91 -6.28
CA GLY A 85 8.27 -3.37 -7.65
C GLY A 85 8.16 -4.88 -7.77
N SER A 86 7.19 -5.32 -8.56
CA SER A 86 6.87 -6.73 -8.78
C SER A 86 6.14 -6.91 -10.11
N VAL A 87 5.99 -8.15 -10.56
CA VAL A 87 5.24 -8.48 -11.79
C VAL A 87 3.75 -8.52 -11.48
N HIS A 88 2.96 -7.75 -12.23
CA HIS A 88 1.50 -7.75 -12.17
C HIS A 88 0.92 -7.80 -13.58
N GLY A 89 0.58 -9.00 -14.05
CA GLY A 89 0.01 -9.23 -15.39
C GLY A 89 -1.44 -8.76 -15.53
N ASP A 90 -2.16 -8.65 -14.41
CA ASP A 90 -3.43 -7.96 -14.28
C ASP A 90 -3.29 -6.88 -13.19
N PRO A 91 -4.17 -5.85 -13.16
CA PRO A 91 -4.18 -4.84 -12.08
C PRO A 91 -4.53 -5.43 -10.70
N GLY A 92 -4.84 -6.73 -10.66
CA GLY A 92 -5.34 -7.47 -9.53
C GLY A 92 -6.47 -6.73 -8.85
N PRO A 93 -6.40 -6.58 -7.52
CA PRO A 93 -7.44 -5.92 -6.77
C PRO A 93 -7.64 -4.43 -7.16
N PHE A 94 -6.67 -3.74 -7.72
CA PHE A 94 -6.90 -2.35 -8.17
C PHE A 94 -7.80 -2.25 -9.41
N SER A 95 -8.22 -3.37 -10.00
CA SER A 95 -9.20 -3.39 -11.10
C SER A 95 -10.57 -2.82 -10.72
N GLU A 96 -10.96 -2.91 -9.45
CA GLU A 96 -12.22 -2.35 -8.90
C GLU A 96 -12.21 -0.81 -8.80
N GLY A 97 -11.05 -0.18 -9.03
CA GLY A 97 -10.90 1.27 -9.08
C GLY A 97 -10.33 1.89 -7.80
N THR A 98 -10.71 3.14 -7.57
CA THR A 98 -10.13 3.99 -6.53
C THR A 98 -11.04 4.05 -5.32
N GLY A 99 -10.47 3.89 -4.12
CA GLY A 99 -11.21 4.04 -2.87
C GLY A 99 -11.44 5.50 -2.46
N SER A 100 -12.15 5.71 -1.36
CA SER A 100 -12.42 7.05 -0.82
C SER A 100 -11.13 7.79 -0.44
N GLU A 101 -11.13 9.11 -0.58
CA GLU A 101 -10.01 9.94 -0.13
C GLU A 101 -9.87 9.85 1.40
N LEU A 102 -8.65 9.60 1.90
CA LEU A 102 -8.29 9.73 3.31
C LEU A 102 -7.68 11.13 3.56
N PRO A 103 -8.41 12.08 4.18
CA PRO A 103 -7.98 13.47 4.27
C PRO A 103 -6.66 13.65 5.02
N TYR A 104 -5.91 14.71 4.68
CA TYR A 104 -4.70 15.07 5.41
C TYR A 104 -4.96 15.22 6.91
N GLY A 105 -4.02 14.70 7.71
CA GLY A 105 -4.10 14.68 9.16
C GLY A 105 -5.04 13.59 9.71
N SER A 106 -5.87 12.93 8.90
CA SER A 106 -6.75 11.85 9.37
C SER A 106 -6.01 10.52 9.42
N SER A 107 -6.50 9.62 10.28
CA SER A 107 -6.01 8.24 10.33
C SER A 107 -7.13 7.24 10.08
N LEU A 108 -6.81 6.14 9.41
CA LEU A 108 -7.71 5.04 9.11
C LEU A 108 -7.13 3.77 9.72
N ARG A 109 -7.91 3.07 10.54
CA ARG A 109 -7.52 1.80 11.17
C ARG A 109 -8.34 0.65 10.58
N PHE A 110 -7.67 -0.42 10.20
CA PHE A 110 -8.25 -1.61 9.57
C PHE A 110 -7.34 -2.82 9.81
N GLY A 111 -7.90 -3.96 10.23
CA GLY A 111 -7.10 -5.11 10.68
C GLY A 111 -6.03 -4.70 11.70
N ASP A 112 -4.79 -5.12 11.45
CA ASP A 112 -3.61 -4.74 12.24
C ASP A 112 -2.99 -3.39 11.82
N TYR A 113 -3.53 -2.76 10.77
CA TYR A 113 -2.96 -1.56 10.18
C TYR A 113 -3.60 -0.28 10.72
N GLN A 114 -2.80 0.78 10.73
CA GLN A 114 -3.30 2.15 10.75
C GLN A 114 -2.48 3.02 9.82
N CYS A 115 -3.18 3.65 8.88
CA CYS A 115 -2.60 4.61 7.96
C CYS A 115 -2.96 6.04 8.34
N ARG A 116 -2.05 6.99 8.15
CA ARG A 116 -2.28 8.42 8.31
C ARG A 116 -1.74 9.15 7.10
N THR A 117 -2.57 9.98 6.49
CA THR A 117 -2.15 10.84 5.38
C THR A 117 -1.58 12.14 5.93
N ASP A 118 -0.39 12.52 5.47
CA ASP A 118 0.24 13.82 5.71
C ASP A 118 0.52 14.51 4.36
N PRO A 119 0.61 15.86 4.28
CA PRO A 119 0.91 16.55 3.02
C PRO A 119 2.16 16.07 2.27
N VAL A 120 3.13 15.45 2.97
CA VAL A 120 4.38 14.98 2.35
C VAL A 120 4.47 13.47 2.16
N ALA A 121 3.66 12.68 2.88
CA ALA A 121 3.72 11.23 2.81
C ALA A 121 2.49 10.55 3.42
N LEU A 122 2.23 9.32 2.98
CA LEU A 122 1.39 8.36 3.68
C LEU A 122 2.25 7.58 4.68
N PHE A 123 1.76 7.41 5.91
CA PHE A 123 2.40 6.55 6.89
C PHE A 123 1.46 5.41 7.27
N CYS A 124 1.88 4.16 7.13
CA CYS A 124 1.10 2.98 7.50
C CYS A 124 1.88 2.12 8.49
N VAL A 125 1.31 1.92 9.67
CA VAL A 125 1.87 1.08 10.75
C VAL A 125 1.12 -0.25 10.76
N ASN A 126 1.84 -1.36 10.96
CA ASN A 126 1.24 -2.62 11.39
C ASN A 126 1.52 -2.82 12.90
N PHE A 127 0.48 -2.84 13.72
CA PHE A 127 0.60 -2.91 15.17
C PHE A 127 0.98 -4.30 15.69
N ALA A 128 0.55 -5.36 15.03
CA ALA A 128 0.89 -6.73 15.41
C ALA A 128 2.38 -7.02 15.21
N ARG A 129 3.01 -6.39 14.21
CA ARG A 129 4.42 -6.56 13.87
C ARG A 129 5.32 -5.44 14.37
N GLN A 130 4.76 -4.32 14.83
CA GLN A 130 5.47 -3.11 15.25
C GLN A 130 6.41 -2.55 14.17
N THR A 131 5.97 -2.64 12.91
CA THR A 131 6.66 -2.12 11.73
C THR A 131 5.84 -1.02 11.09
N ALA A 132 6.46 -0.22 10.23
CA ALA A 132 5.73 0.77 9.45
C ALA A 132 6.43 1.07 8.12
N LEU A 133 5.67 1.64 7.20
CA LEU A 133 6.16 2.27 5.98
C LEU A 133 5.77 3.75 5.97
N GLN A 134 6.69 4.61 5.55
CA GLN A 134 6.40 5.92 4.98
C GLN A 134 6.48 5.80 3.46
N MET A 135 5.47 6.28 2.75
CA MET A 135 5.36 6.23 1.31
C MET A 135 5.15 7.64 0.75
N SER A 136 5.99 8.04 -0.18
CA SER A 136 5.83 9.27 -0.97
C SER A 136 6.41 9.06 -2.37
N ASP A 137 6.29 10.05 -3.23
CA ASP A 137 6.91 10.05 -4.57
C ASP A 137 8.43 9.95 -4.54
N ALA A 138 9.07 10.39 -3.45
CA ALA A 138 10.49 10.28 -3.23
C ALA A 138 10.96 8.86 -2.85
N GLY A 139 10.05 7.96 -2.48
CA GLY A 139 10.40 6.58 -2.10
C GLY A 139 9.54 6.00 -0.99
N VAL A 140 9.87 4.73 -0.66
CA VAL A 140 9.28 4.00 0.45
C VAL A 140 10.35 3.79 1.52
N VAL A 141 10.08 4.26 2.74
CA VAL A 141 11.00 4.20 3.87
C VAL A 141 10.44 3.26 4.93
N PRO A 142 11.15 2.18 5.29
CA PRO A 142 10.72 1.26 6.34
C PRO A 142 11.06 1.76 7.75
N PHE A 143 10.30 1.30 8.73
CA PHE A 143 10.53 1.50 10.17
C PHE A 143 10.36 0.20 10.95
N GLY A 144 10.85 0.20 12.19
CA GLY A 144 10.83 -0.96 13.08
C GLY A 144 12.01 -1.89 12.79
N CYS A 145 11.76 -3.20 12.73
CA CYS A 145 12.79 -4.20 12.44
C CYS A 145 13.06 -4.40 10.94
N LEU A 146 12.27 -3.79 10.06
CA LEU A 146 12.39 -3.94 8.61
C LEU A 146 13.76 -3.45 8.12
N GLN A 147 14.52 -4.36 7.49
CA GLN A 147 15.83 -4.08 6.90
C GLN A 147 15.86 -4.49 5.43
N ASN A 148 16.65 -3.80 4.62
CA ASN A 148 16.83 -4.16 3.21
C ASN A 148 17.53 -5.52 3.13
N VAL A 149 16.93 -6.45 2.39
CA VAL A 149 17.46 -7.79 2.15
C VAL A 149 17.55 -8.05 0.66
N THR A 150 18.29 -9.09 0.27
CA THR A 150 18.32 -9.54 -1.12
C THR A 150 16.90 -9.90 -1.56
N PRO A 151 16.34 -9.23 -2.57
CA PRO A 151 15.00 -9.54 -3.02
C PRO A 151 14.97 -10.87 -3.79
N PRO A 152 13.82 -11.56 -3.83
CA PRO A 152 13.53 -12.59 -4.82
C PRO A 152 13.73 -12.08 -6.26
N ALA A 153 13.83 -13.00 -7.23
CA ALA A 153 14.15 -12.68 -8.62
C ALA A 153 13.09 -11.82 -9.34
N ASP A 154 11.87 -11.80 -8.82
CA ASP A 154 10.70 -11.09 -9.34
C ASP A 154 10.34 -9.82 -8.55
N VAL A 155 11.19 -9.42 -7.61
CA VAL A 155 10.99 -8.26 -6.73
C VAL A 155 12.14 -7.25 -6.86
N GLY A 156 11.83 -5.96 -6.84
CA GLY A 156 12.81 -4.89 -7.03
C GLY A 156 13.58 -4.57 -5.76
N ILE A 157 12.83 -4.33 -4.67
CA ILE A 157 13.37 -4.08 -3.33
C ILE A 157 12.56 -4.91 -2.33
N ARG A 158 13.25 -5.56 -1.38
CA ARG A 158 12.62 -6.30 -0.28
C ARG A 158 13.11 -5.76 1.05
N TYR A 159 12.16 -5.53 1.95
CA TYR A 159 12.41 -5.29 3.36
C TYR A 159 11.83 -6.42 4.20
N GLU A 160 12.55 -6.89 5.21
CA GLU A 160 12.09 -7.94 6.12
C GLU A 160 12.74 -7.78 7.49
N CYS A 161 12.05 -8.23 8.54
CA CYS A 161 12.63 -8.32 9.89
C CYS A 161 13.59 -9.51 10.01
N ARG A 162 14.71 -9.30 10.71
CA ARG A 162 15.72 -10.33 11.00
C ARG A 162 15.84 -10.60 12.49
#